data_AF-A0A960XEE9-F1
#
_entry.id   AF-A0A960XEE9-F1
#
_cell.length_a   1.000
_cell.length_b   1.000
_cell.length_c   1.000
_cell.angle_alpha   90.00
_cell.angle_beta   90.00
_cell.angle_gamma   90.00
#
_symmetry.space_group_name_H-M   'P 1'
#
loop_
_entity.id
_entity.type
_entity.pdbx_description
1 polymer ?
#
loop_
_entity_poly.entity_id
_entity_poly.type
_entity_poly.pdbx_seq_one_letter_code
_entity_poly.pdbx_strand_id
1 'polypeptide(L)'
;RKILQVERQIGEDQRTAFKEWCDQHRLFILTTMKQMKRQIQNQYAVIYVPEYLHLHNIFVKMELFSADRHCLSEEIIQLSRDCYGERPLGFTNATGICCWMNATLQVLLNFPQVREKIRKRAGLIETSEEKYRSDFEAGIKLLERLKNKKTDENDKQKLMTQIEQKRKELDDQVRLEVRRDAVLARALLPLLAYPTDQSKVDGKTIKSFHDILFSSHLNFYNAQTAENQQNDAQEGVNYILDRLDMKFPFVQESIPESGNIRERKTETSALMIQDFKPTLQASIDNLFVEDKHNPKEPEAKSRRSQGRTVIKAKRFKIDGEPPELMVVHLNRVHYDERANQIRYDKEMLFSNKSDEDLIFDFSAGFRDGKTHRYRLEAYTSQSGGVSGGHYTAYVHRGKKWYCANDSTIREVSPPEKVDKSFYSMVFKRVSENG
;
A
#
# COMPACT_ATOMS: atom_id res chain seq x y z
N ARG A 1 12.49 -17.81 -27.24
CA ARG A 1 13.15 -17.01 -28.29
C ARG A 1 12.97 -17.61 -29.68
N LYS A 2 13.40 -18.86 -29.97
CA LYS A 2 13.19 -19.50 -31.29
C LYS A 2 11.71 -19.59 -31.72
N ILE A 3 10.79 -19.96 -30.81
CA ILE A 3 9.33 -19.98 -31.09
C ILE A 3 8.81 -18.61 -31.50
N LEU A 4 9.15 -17.56 -30.74
CA LEU A 4 8.78 -16.16 -31.03
C LEU A 4 9.43 -15.61 -32.31
N GLN A 5 10.53 -16.23 -32.76
CA GLN A 5 11.19 -15.85 -34.01
C GLN A 5 10.50 -16.48 -35.22
N VAL A 6 10.03 -17.73 -35.09
CA VAL A 6 9.19 -18.42 -36.08
C VAL A 6 7.84 -17.70 -36.23
N GLU A 7 7.19 -17.34 -35.12
CA GLU A 7 5.90 -16.63 -35.12
C GLU A 7 5.94 -15.27 -35.84
N ARG A 8 7.08 -14.58 -35.80
CA ARG A 8 7.31 -13.31 -36.51
C ARG A 8 7.59 -13.48 -38.00
N GLN A 9 7.98 -14.68 -38.43
CA GLN A 9 8.38 -14.97 -39.82
C GLN A 9 7.26 -15.64 -40.63
N ILE A 10 6.18 -16.08 -39.98
CA ILE A 10 5.04 -16.72 -40.63
C ILE A 10 3.88 -15.74 -40.85
N GLY A 11 3.18 -15.89 -41.98
CA GLY A 11 2.02 -15.08 -42.36
C GLY A 11 0.79 -15.32 -41.44
N GLU A 12 -0.20 -14.44 -41.49
CA GLU A 12 -1.38 -14.47 -40.60
C GLU A 12 -2.12 -15.81 -40.62
N ASP A 13 -2.30 -16.42 -41.80
CA ASP A 13 -2.98 -17.72 -41.95
C ASP A 13 -2.17 -18.89 -41.33
N GLN A 14 -0.84 -18.77 -41.28
CA GLN A 14 0.04 -19.76 -40.68
C GLN A 14 0.15 -19.62 -39.16
N ARG A 15 -0.16 -18.44 -38.61
CA ARG A 15 -0.15 -18.22 -37.15
C ARG A 15 -1.24 -19.04 -36.45
N THR A 16 -2.41 -19.18 -37.06
CA THR A 16 -3.50 -20.00 -36.51
C THR A 16 -3.11 -21.48 -36.44
N ALA A 17 -2.57 -22.04 -37.53
CA ALA A 17 -2.08 -23.42 -37.55
C ALA A 17 -0.89 -23.65 -36.60
N PHE A 18 0.01 -22.66 -36.47
CA PHE A 18 1.12 -22.72 -35.50
C PHE A 18 0.63 -22.70 -34.06
N LYS A 19 -0.45 -21.97 -33.78
CA LYS A 19 -1.09 -21.87 -32.47
C LYS A 19 -1.78 -23.19 -32.10
N GLU A 20 -2.54 -23.77 -33.03
CA GLU A 20 -3.13 -25.11 -32.86
C GLU A 20 -2.07 -26.19 -32.66
N TRP A 21 -0.96 -26.13 -33.39
CA TRP A 21 0.17 -27.05 -33.22
C TRP A 21 0.80 -26.92 -31.82
N CYS A 22 1.01 -25.68 -31.34
CA CYS A 22 1.52 -25.42 -29.99
C CYS A 22 0.57 -25.94 -28.91
N ASP A 23 -0.74 -25.81 -29.12
CA ASP A 23 -1.76 -26.29 -28.18
C ASP A 23 -1.83 -27.83 -28.16
N GLN A 24 -1.75 -28.49 -29.31
CA GLN A 24 -1.68 -29.96 -29.41
C GLN A 24 -0.42 -30.54 -28.77
N HIS A 25 0.71 -29.83 -28.82
CA HIS A 25 2.00 -30.29 -28.28
C HIS A 25 2.34 -29.67 -26.93
N ARG A 26 1.39 -28.96 -26.29
CA ARG A 26 1.57 -28.21 -25.05
C ARG A 26 2.13 -29.07 -23.92
N LEU A 27 1.63 -30.30 -23.77
CA LEU A 27 2.08 -31.22 -22.73
C LEU A 27 3.53 -31.65 -22.93
N PHE A 28 3.94 -31.90 -24.18
CA PHE A 28 5.32 -32.23 -24.54
C PHE A 28 6.26 -31.05 -24.26
N ILE A 29 5.90 -29.84 -24.72
CA ILE A 29 6.68 -28.61 -24.48
C ILE A 29 6.87 -28.35 -22.98
N LEU A 30 5.78 -28.43 -22.20
CA LEU A 30 5.84 -28.24 -20.74
C LEU A 30 6.67 -29.32 -20.05
N THR A 31 6.61 -30.57 -20.52
CA THR A 31 7.38 -31.68 -19.95
C THR A 31 8.87 -31.52 -20.25
N THR A 32 9.24 -31.19 -21.49
CA THR A 32 10.63 -30.90 -21.87
C THR A 32 11.18 -29.69 -21.10
N MET A 33 10.39 -28.63 -20.91
CA MET A 33 10.80 -27.46 -20.13
C MET A 33 10.98 -27.79 -18.64
N LYS A 34 10.12 -28.63 -18.05
CA LYS A 34 10.30 -29.13 -16.67
C LYS A 34 11.56 -29.99 -16.54
N GLN A 35 11.89 -30.78 -17.56
CA GLN A 35 13.08 -31.61 -17.59
C GLN A 35 14.36 -30.76 -17.70
N MET A 36 14.35 -29.72 -18.55
CA MET A 36 15.43 -28.73 -18.62
C MET A 36 15.61 -27.98 -17.30
N LYS A 37 14.51 -27.57 -16.64
CA LYS A 37 14.56 -26.94 -15.31
C LYS A 37 15.22 -27.85 -14.28
N ARG A 38 14.88 -29.14 -14.26
CA ARG A 38 15.52 -30.13 -13.36
C ARG A 38 17.00 -30.36 -13.70
N GLN A 39 17.37 -30.42 -14.97
CA GLN A 39 18.78 -30.56 -15.37
C GLN A 39 19.62 -29.34 -14.98
N ILE A 40 19.07 -28.13 -15.12
CA ILE A 40 19.75 -26.89 -14.70
C ILE A 40 19.83 -26.81 -13.17
N GLN A 41 18.78 -27.19 -12.44
CA GLN A 41 18.80 -27.24 -10.97
C GLN A 41 19.81 -28.25 -10.43
N ASN A 42 20.00 -29.38 -11.12
CA ASN A 42 20.96 -30.41 -10.72
C ASN A 42 22.42 -30.06 -11.12
N GLN A 43 22.63 -29.22 -12.14
CA GLN A 43 23.98 -28.82 -12.58
C GLN A 43 24.54 -27.57 -11.87
N TYR A 44 23.72 -26.73 -11.24
CA TYR A 44 24.14 -25.42 -10.71
C TYR A 44 23.86 -25.22 -9.21
N ALA A 45 23.94 -26.29 -8.41
CA ALA A 45 23.79 -26.19 -6.95
C ALA A 45 24.91 -25.39 -6.24
N VAL A 46 25.92 -24.91 -6.96
CA VAL A 46 26.98 -24.05 -6.42
C VAL A 46 27.26 -22.95 -7.44
N ILE A 47 27.32 -21.70 -6.98
CA ILE A 47 27.62 -20.44 -7.69
C ILE A 47 26.38 -19.58 -8.01
N TYR A 48 26.26 -18.49 -7.23
CA TYR A 48 25.35 -17.36 -7.43
C TYR A 48 25.70 -16.61 -8.72
N VAL A 49 24.74 -16.44 -9.62
CA VAL A 49 24.93 -15.74 -10.90
C VAL A 49 23.83 -14.68 -11.09
N PRO A 50 24.16 -13.37 -11.24
CA PRO A 50 23.20 -12.28 -11.44
C PRO A 50 22.25 -12.45 -12.64
N GLU A 51 22.67 -13.17 -13.67
CA GLU A 51 21.81 -13.53 -14.81
C GLU A 51 20.61 -14.41 -14.43
N TYR A 52 20.68 -15.17 -13.33
CA TYR A 52 19.57 -15.98 -12.82
C TYR A 52 18.44 -15.10 -12.25
N LEU A 53 18.78 -13.98 -11.60
CA LEU A 53 17.80 -13.00 -11.11
C LEU A 53 17.12 -12.26 -12.27
N HIS A 54 17.87 -12.00 -13.35
CA HIS A 54 17.33 -11.40 -14.56
C HIS A 54 16.40 -12.37 -15.31
N LEU A 55 16.78 -13.65 -15.42
CA LEU A 55 15.95 -14.70 -16.03
C LEU A 55 14.74 -15.08 -15.16
N HIS A 56 14.86 -15.09 -13.83
CA HIS A 56 13.74 -15.29 -12.91
C HIS A 56 12.76 -14.12 -12.96
N ASN A 57 13.24 -12.87 -13.02
CA ASN A 57 12.39 -11.70 -13.24
C ASN A 57 11.73 -11.71 -14.62
N ILE A 58 12.41 -12.20 -15.67
CA ILE A 58 11.79 -12.44 -16.97
C ILE A 58 10.79 -13.60 -16.89
N PHE A 59 11.03 -14.64 -16.08
CA PHE A 59 10.15 -15.79 -15.90
C PHE A 59 8.89 -15.44 -15.09
N VAL A 60 9.00 -14.66 -14.01
CA VAL A 60 7.87 -14.09 -13.26
C VAL A 60 7.09 -13.12 -14.15
N LYS A 61 7.78 -12.28 -14.93
CA LYS A 61 7.13 -11.47 -15.96
C LYS A 61 6.43 -12.36 -16.99
N MET A 62 7.04 -13.44 -17.45
CA MET A 62 6.46 -14.38 -18.43
C MET A 62 5.37 -15.30 -17.85
N GLU A 63 5.36 -15.66 -16.58
CA GLU A 63 4.26 -16.35 -15.89
C GLU A 63 3.10 -15.37 -15.65
N LEU A 64 3.37 -14.11 -15.33
CA LEU A 64 2.36 -13.05 -15.34
C LEU A 64 1.82 -12.78 -16.77
N PHE A 65 2.67 -12.88 -17.80
CA PHE A 65 2.34 -12.74 -19.24
C PHE A 65 1.87 -14.04 -19.93
N SER A 66 1.82 -15.18 -19.25
CA SER A 66 1.30 -16.46 -19.79
C SER A 66 0.18 -17.06 -18.94
N ALA A 67 0.00 -16.54 -17.73
CA ALA A 67 -1.30 -16.39 -17.10
C ALA A 67 -2.18 -15.34 -17.81
N ASP A 68 -1.67 -14.68 -18.87
CA ASP A 68 -2.49 -14.10 -19.93
C ASP A 68 -3.17 -15.21 -20.74
N ARG A 69 -4.29 -15.69 -20.19
CA ARG A 69 -5.55 -15.97 -20.90
C ARG A 69 -6.60 -16.66 -20.04
N HIS A 70 -6.24 -17.08 -18.83
CA HIS A 70 -7.22 -17.48 -17.84
C HIS A 70 -7.04 -16.58 -16.65
N CYS A 71 -7.99 -15.67 -16.48
CA CYS A 71 -8.59 -15.31 -15.20
C CYS A 71 -7.84 -15.93 -14.01
N LEU A 72 -7.41 -15.12 -13.03
CA LEU A 72 -7.68 -15.57 -11.66
C LEU A 72 -9.17 -15.91 -11.69
N SER A 73 -9.51 -17.21 -11.69
CA SER A 73 -10.87 -17.64 -12.06
C SER A 73 -11.85 -16.86 -11.19
N GLU A 74 -13.04 -16.55 -11.71
CA GLU A 74 -14.14 -16.06 -10.86
C GLU A 74 -14.23 -16.87 -9.56
N GLU A 75 -13.84 -18.15 -9.57
CA GLU A 75 -13.66 -19.00 -8.39
C GLU A 75 -12.66 -18.46 -7.34
N ILE A 76 -11.49 -17.90 -7.69
CA ILE A 76 -10.57 -17.32 -6.68
C ILE A 76 -11.17 -16.04 -6.08
N ILE A 77 -11.81 -15.21 -6.90
CA ILE A 77 -12.51 -14.01 -6.42
C ILE A 77 -13.68 -14.41 -5.52
N GLN A 78 -14.44 -15.44 -5.90
CA GLN A 78 -15.55 -15.98 -5.15
C GLN A 78 -15.10 -16.66 -3.85
N LEU A 79 -14.07 -17.52 -3.88
CA LEU A 79 -13.44 -18.10 -2.70
C LEU A 79 -12.95 -17.02 -1.74
N SER A 80 -12.38 -15.92 -2.25
CA SER A 80 -11.96 -14.81 -1.40
C SER A 80 -13.11 -14.08 -0.68
N ARG A 81 -14.36 -14.21 -1.16
CA ARG A 81 -15.56 -13.67 -0.49
C ARG A 81 -15.95 -14.54 0.71
N ASP A 82 -15.78 -15.84 0.57
CA ASP A 82 -16.26 -16.84 1.53
C ASP A 82 -15.18 -17.25 2.57
N CYS A 83 -13.90 -17.02 2.27
CA CYS A 83 -12.77 -17.55 3.03
C CYS A 83 -12.15 -16.62 4.11
N TYR A 84 -12.85 -15.59 4.58
CA TYR A 84 -12.32 -14.73 5.66
C TYR A 84 -13.12 -14.92 6.96
N GLY A 85 -12.80 -16.01 7.66
CA GLY A 85 -13.53 -16.47 8.86
C GLY A 85 -13.36 -15.58 10.10
N GLU A 86 -14.09 -15.95 11.16
CA GLU A 86 -14.12 -15.21 12.45
C GLU A 86 -12.74 -15.13 13.14
N ARG A 87 -11.86 -16.10 12.88
CA ARG A 87 -10.49 -16.12 13.41
C ARG A 87 -9.50 -15.69 12.32
N PRO A 88 -8.52 -14.81 12.63
CA PRO A 88 -7.46 -14.48 11.67
C PRO A 88 -6.54 -15.68 11.42
N LEU A 89 -5.95 -15.73 10.23
CA LEU A 89 -4.94 -16.71 9.83
C LEU A 89 -3.55 -16.24 10.28
N GLY A 90 -2.71 -17.11 10.82
CA GLY A 90 -1.31 -16.76 11.10
C GLY A 90 -0.51 -16.56 9.80
N PHE A 91 0.45 -15.64 9.78
CA PHE A 91 1.37 -15.44 8.65
C PHE A 91 2.79 -15.84 9.02
N THR A 92 3.35 -16.82 8.31
CA THR A 92 4.70 -17.32 8.62
C THR A 92 5.75 -16.23 8.37
N ASN A 93 6.62 -15.99 9.35
CA ASN A 93 7.77 -15.10 9.19
C ASN A 93 8.88 -15.79 8.38
N ALA A 94 8.66 -15.93 7.08
CA ALA A 94 9.47 -16.76 6.19
C ALA A 94 10.94 -16.31 6.07
N THR A 95 11.21 -15.01 6.26
CA THR A 95 12.55 -14.41 6.15
C THR A 95 13.17 -14.04 7.51
N GLY A 96 12.47 -14.28 8.62
CA GLY A 96 12.90 -13.96 9.98
C GLY A 96 12.75 -12.48 10.38
N ILE A 97 12.37 -11.60 9.45
CA ILE A 97 12.31 -10.14 9.68
C ILE A 97 11.07 -9.47 9.06
N CYS A 98 10.11 -10.26 8.55
CA CYS A 98 8.93 -9.72 7.89
C CYS A 98 7.76 -9.42 8.85
N CYS A 99 7.99 -9.41 10.15
CA CYS A 99 6.94 -9.17 11.15
C CYS A 99 6.21 -7.83 10.95
N TRP A 100 6.91 -6.79 10.49
CA TRP A 100 6.32 -5.48 10.16
C TRP A 100 5.24 -5.60 9.06
N MET A 101 5.51 -6.40 8.02
CA MET A 101 4.58 -6.64 6.91
C MET A 101 3.45 -7.57 7.36
N ASN A 102 3.75 -8.63 8.10
CA ASN A 102 2.74 -9.51 8.67
C ASN A 102 1.74 -8.72 9.52
N ALA A 103 2.23 -7.87 10.42
CA ALA A 103 1.38 -7.03 11.26
C ALA A 103 0.55 -6.03 10.43
N THR A 104 1.17 -5.39 9.44
CA THR A 104 0.49 -4.49 8.48
C THR A 104 -0.68 -5.21 7.79
N LEU A 105 -0.43 -6.39 7.21
CA LEU A 105 -1.43 -7.17 6.50
C LEU A 105 -2.55 -7.64 7.42
N GLN A 106 -2.24 -8.08 8.64
CA GLN A 106 -3.26 -8.49 9.60
C GLN A 106 -4.22 -7.36 9.94
N VAL A 107 -3.67 -6.16 10.20
CA VAL A 107 -4.46 -4.97 10.51
C VAL A 107 -5.31 -4.58 9.30
N LEU A 108 -4.74 -4.45 8.12
CA LEU A 108 -5.45 -3.96 6.94
C LEU A 108 -6.47 -4.96 6.38
N LEU A 109 -6.08 -6.23 6.24
CA LEU A 109 -6.97 -7.27 5.72
C LEU A 109 -8.09 -7.60 6.69
N ASN A 110 -8.07 -7.11 7.94
CA ASN A 110 -9.19 -7.20 8.88
C ASN A 110 -10.46 -6.50 8.36
N PHE A 111 -10.29 -5.44 7.56
CA PHE A 111 -11.37 -4.56 7.14
C PHE A 111 -12.00 -5.01 5.81
N PRO A 112 -13.32 -5.28 5.76
CA PRO A 112 -14.01 -5.66 4.52
C PRO A 112 -13.81 -4.66 3.37
N GLN A 113 -13.76 -3.36 3.69
CA GLN A 113 -13.58 -2.29 2.70
C GLN A 113 -12.23 -2.37 2.01
N VAL A 114 -11.16 -2.67 2.77
CA VAL A 114 -9.82 -2.88 2.23
C VAL A 114 -9.81 -4.11 1.33
N ARG A 115 -10.39 -5.24 1.80
CA ARG A 115 -10.51 -6.47 1.00
C ARG A 115 -11.25 -6.21 -0.31
N GLU A 116 -12.34 -5.45 -0.26
CA GLU A 116 -13.13 -5.13 -1.45
C GLU A 116 -12.37 -4.20 -2.42
N LYS A 117 -11.64 -3.21 -1.91
CA LYS A 117 -10.75 -2.38 -2.73
C LYS A 117 -9.66 -3.22 -3.40
N ILE A 118 -9.06 -4.18 -2.70
CA ILE A 118 -8.09 -5.14 -3.27
C ILE A 118 -8.75 -5.93 -4.41
N ARG A 119 -9.94 -6.51 -4.19
CA ARG A 119 -10.65 -7.28 -5.23
C ARG A 119 -10.96 -6.44 -6.46
N LYS A 120 -11.53 -5.25 -6.27
CA LYS A 120 -11.81 -4.30 -7.35
C LYS A 120 -10.53 -3.97 -8.12
N ARG A 121 -9.47 -3.58 -7.42
CA ARG A 121 -8.17 -3.23 -8.04
C ARG A 121 -7.52 -4.39 -8.78
N ALA A 122 -7.67 -5.62 -8.30
CA ALA A 122 -7.17 -6.80 -8.99
C ALA A 122 -7.94 -7.12 -10.29
N GLY A 123 -9.25 -6.80 -10.32
CA GLY A 123 -10.10 -6.92 -11.52
C GLY A 123 -9.99 -5.74 -12.50
N LEU A 124 -9.50 -4.58 -12.06
CA LEU A 124 -9.45 -3.34 -12.87
C LEU A 124 -8.46 -3.35 -14.05
N ILE A 125 -7.63 -4.39 -14.23
CA ILE A 125 -6.69 -4.44 -15.37
C ILE A 125 -7.44 -4.38 -16.71
N GLU A 126 -8.56 -5.10 -16.86
CA GLU A 126 -9.32 -5.10 -18.13
C GLU A 126 -9.83 -3.70 -18.50
N THR A 127 -10.44 -2.98 -17.56
CA THR A 127 -10.99 -1.63 -17.81
C THR A 127 -9.93 -0.53 -17.96
N SER A 128 -8.79 -0.64 -17.28
CA SER A 128 -7.70 0.33 -17.38
C SER A 128 -6.95 0.21 -18.71
N GLU A 129 -6.88 -1.00 -19.27
CA GLU A 129 -6.24 -1.28 -20.55
C GLU A 129 -7.14 -0.86 -21.71
N GLU A 130 -8.46 -1.08 -21.63
CA GLU A 130 -9.43 -0.54 -22.59
C GLU A 130 -9.50 0.99 -22.58
N LYS A 131 -9.55 1.62 -21.39
CA LYS A 131 -9.52 3.08 -21.27
C LYS A 131 -8.21 3.64 -21.83
N TYR A 132 -7.08 3.04 -21.49
CA TYR A 132 -5.78 3.41 -22.05
C TYR A 132 -5.74 3.22 -23.57
N ARG A 133 -6.29 2.13 -24.10
CA ARG A 133 -6.39 1.87 -25.54
C ARG A 133 -7.28 2.90 -26.23
N SER A 134 -8.40 3.27 -25.62
CA SER A 134 -9.32 4.31 -26.10
C SER A 134 -8.67 5.70 -26.09
N ASP A 135 -8.01 6.09 -24.99
CA ASP A 135 -7.30 7.37 -24.88
C ASP A 135 -6.12 7.43 -25.87
N PHE A 136 -5.43 6.30 -26.07
CA PHE A 136 -4.39 6.14 -27.07
C PHE A 136 -4.95 6.29 -28.49
N GLU A 137 -6.04 5.62 -28.83
CA GLU A 137 -6.73 5.74 -30.12
C GLU A 137 -7.27 7.16 -30.37
N ALA A 138 -7.78 7.82 -29.34
CA ALA A 138 -8.20 9.22 -29.41
C ALA A 138 -7.01 10.15 -29.69
N GLY A 139 -5.87 9.89 -29.05
CA GLY A 139 -4.59 10.54 -29.34
C GLY A 139 -4.19 10.36 -30.80
N ILE A 140 -4.16 9.12 -31.30
CA ILE A 140 -3.83 8.81 -32.71
C ILE A 140 -4.78 9.54 -33.69
N LYS A 141 -6.09 9.55 -33.43
CA LYS A 141 -7.06 10.28 -34.27
C LYS A 141 -6.84 11.79 -34.29
N LEU A 142 -6.41 12.39 -33.18
CA LEU A 142 -6.04 13.81 -33.12
C LEU A 142 -4.80 14.09 -33.99
N LEU A 143 -3.83 13.17 -34.00
CA LEU A 143 -2.61 13.26 -34.80
C LEU A 143 -2.88 13.19 -36.30
N GLU A 144 -3.76 12.29 -36.72
CA GLU A 144 -4.19 12.19 -38.13
C GLU A 144 -4.85 13.49 -38.61
N ARG A 145 -5.65 14.14 -37.76
CA ARG A 145 -6.26 15.45 -38.07
C ARG A 145 -5.23 16.56 -38.21
N LEU A 146 -4.16 16.54 -37.41
CA LEU A 146 -3.07 17.52 -37.48
C LEU A 146 -2.18 17.31 -38.70
N LYS A 147 -1.92 16.06 -39.09
CA LYS A 147 -1.16 15.70 -40.30
C LYS A 147 -1.81 16.24 -41.60
N ASN A 148 -3.13 16.36 -41.61
CA ASN A 148 -3.92 16.85 -42.74
C ASN A 148 -4.01 18.39 -42.84
N LYS A 149 -3.50 19.14 -41.86
CA LYS A 149 -3.36 20.59 -42.00
C LYS A 149 -2.16 20.90 -42.90
N LYS A 150 -2.29 21.92 -43.76
CA LYS A 150 -1.18 22.47 -44.58
C LYS A 150 -0.17 23.17 -43.66
N THR A 151 0.64 22.40 -42.96
CA THR A 151 1.81 22.85 -42.20
C THR A 151 3.08 22.46 -42.94
N ASP A 152 4.13 23.26 -42.74
CA ASP A 152 5.49 23.00 -43.25
C ASP A 152 6.00 21.63 -42.75
N GLU A 153 6.71 20.88 -43.61
CA GLU A 153 7.17 19.53 -43.28
C GLU A 153 8.16 19.50 -42.13
N ASN A 154 8.90 20.59 -41.92
CA ASN A 154 9.80 20.71 -40.79
C ASN A 154 9.04 20.83 -39.45
N ASP A 155 7.93 21.57 -39.45
CA ASP A 155 7.03 21.68 -38.29
C ASP A 155 6.29 20.36 -38.03
N LYS A 156 5.90 19.62 -39.08
CA LYS A 156 5.32 18.29 -38.93
C LYS A 156 6.33 17.32 -38.31
N GLN A 157 7.58 17.30 -38.77
CA GLN A 157 8.60 16.40 -38.23
C GLN A 157 8.90 16.70 -36.76
N LYS A 158 9.05 17.98 -36.40
CA LYS A 158 9.29 18.41 -35.02
C LYS A 158 8.12 18.05 -34.09
N LEU A 159 6.89 18.23 -34.57
CA LEU A 159 5.68 17.85 -33.84
C LEU A 159 5.64 16.33 -33.63
N MET A 160 5.93 15.53 -34.67
CA MET A 160 5.97 14.06 -34.58
C MET A 160 6.99 13.55 -33.55
N THR A 161 8.20 14.13 -33.50
CA THR A 161 9.20 13.76 -32.49
C THR A 161 8.74 14.12 -31.07
N GLN A 162 8.13 15.30 -30.88
CA GLN A 162 7.59 15.69 -29.57
C GLN A 162 6.44 14.78 -29.12
N ILE A 163 5.61 14.33 -30.07
CA ILE A 163 4.54 13.38 -29.82
C ILE A 163 5.09 12.00 -29.46
N GLU A 164 6.06 11.48 -30.19
CA GLU A 164 6.67 10.18 -29.89
C GLU A 164 7.36 10.18 -28.52
N GLN A 165 8.00 11.29 -28.17
CA GLN A 165 8.58 11.47 -26.85
C GLN A 165 7.50 11.51 -25.75
N LYS A 166 6.45 12.34 -25.92
CA LYS A 166 5.30 12.41 -25.00
C LYS A 166 4.58 11.07 -24.86
N ARG A 167 4.44 10.33 -25.96
CA ARG A 167 3.87 8.97 -26.00
C ARG A 167 4.73 8.02 -25.17
N LYS A 168 6.05 8.03 -25.36
CA LYS A 168 6.96 7.18 -24.59
C LYS A 168 6.92 7.50 -23.10
N GLU A 169 6.90 8.78 -22.75
CA GLU A 169 6.76 9.26 -21.37
C GLU A 169 5.43 8.80 -20.74
N LEU A 170 4.32 8.93 -21.48
CA LEU A 170 2.99 8.50 -21.02
C LEU A 170 2.86 6.97 -20.93
N ASP A 171 3.40 6.24 -21.92
CA ASP A 171 3.46 4.78 -21.92
C ASP A 171 4.25 4.26 -20.72
N ASP A 172 5.41 4.86 -20.43
CA ASP A 172 6.23 4.47 -19.29
C ASP A 172 5.51 4.80 -17.96
N GLN A 173 4.90 5.99 -17.85
CA GLN A 173 4.20 6.43 -16.64
C GLN A 173 2.92 5.60 -16.35
N VAL A 174 2.08 5.37 -17.34
CA VAL A 174 0.84 4.56 -17.20
C VAL A 174 1.19 3.09 -16.97
N ARG A 175 2.19 2.54 -17.67
CA ARG A 175 2.65 1.16 -17.42
C ARG A 175 3.27 1.02 -16.03
N LEU A 176 3.91 2.05 -15.49
CA LEU A 176 4.45 2.00 -14.13
C LEU A 176 3.33 2.08 -13.08
N GLU A 177 2.41 3.02 -13.17
CA GLU A 177 1.40 3.26 -12.13
C GLU A 177 0.30 2.18 -12.13
N VAL A 178 -0.31 1.89 -13.30
CA VAL A 178 -1.41 0.91 -13.42
C VAL A 178 -0.94 -0.51 -13.12
N ARG A 179 0.29 -0.87 -13.52
CA ARG A 179 0.83 -2.20 -13.20
C ARG A 179 1.14 -2.33 -11.73
N ARG A 180 1.61 -1.29 -11.05
CA ARG A 180 2.03 -1.39 -9.63
C ARG A 180 0.85 -1.65 -8.70
N ASP A 181 -0.24 -0.89 -8.85
CA ASP A 181 -1.43 -1.05 -8.01
C ASP A 181 -2.09 -2.42 -8.25
N ALA A 182 -2.20 -2.83 -9.51
CA ALA A 182 -2.82 -4.10 -9.86
C ALA A 182 -1.93 -5.30 -9.53
N VAL A 183 -0.60 -5.18 -9.63
CA VAL A 183 0.35 -6.20 -9.18
C VAL A 183 0.27 -6.36 -7.66
N LEU A 184 0.23 -5.27 -6.90
CA LEU A 184 0.02 -5.33 -5.45
C LEU A 184 -1.31 -6.03 -5.12
N ALA A 185 -2.40 -5.61 -5.76
CA ALA A 185 -3.72 -6.19 -5.51
C ALA A 185 -3.77 -7.69 -5.85
N ARG A 186 -3.17 -8.11 -6.98
CA ARG A 186 -3.06 -9.53 -7.35
C ARG A 186 -2.16 -10.32 -6.41
N ALA A 187 -1.10 -9.71 -5.87
CA ALA A 187 -0.25 -10.35 -4.87
C ALA A 187 -0.99 -10.58 -3.54
N LEU A 188 -1.90 -9.67 -3.18
CA LEU A 188 -2.72 -9.76 -1.97
C LEU A 188 -3.89 -10.74 -2.10
N LEU A 189 -4.43 -10.96 -3.31
CA LEU A 189 -5.58 -11.83 -3.54
C LEU A 189 -5.43 -13.27 -2.99
N PRO A 190 -4.30 -13.97 -3.20
CA PRO A 190 -4.09 -15.31 -2.61
C PRO A 190 -4.23 -15.34 -1.09
N LEU A 191 -3.89 -14.25 -0.40
CA LEU A 191 -4.04 -14.15 1.06
C LEU A 191 -5.51 -14.01 1.48
N LEU A 192 -6.35 -13.44 0.60
CA LEU A 192 -7.80 -13.33 0.81
C LEU A 192 -8.55 -14.62 0.49
N ALA A 193 -8.06 -15.39 -0.48
CA ALA A 193 -8.64 -16.66 -0.91
C ALA A 193 -8.11 -17.87 -0.11
N TYR A 194 -7.27 -17.64 0.90
CA TYR A 194 -6.66 -18.71 1.66
C TYR A 194 -7.71 -19.50 2.46
N PRO A 195 -7.70 -20.84 2.44
CA PRO A 195 -8.74 -21.64 3.10
C PRO A 195 -8.89 -21.35 4.60
N THR A 196 -10.14 -21.20 5.07
CA THR A 196 -10.47 -20.88 6.47
C THR A 196 -10.25 -22.02 7.46
N ASP A 197 -10.18 -23.25 6.96
CA ASP A 197 -9.92 -24.45 7.76
C ASP A 197 -8.46 -24.55 8.22
N GLN A 198 -7.56 -23.77 7.61
CA GLN A 198 -6.18 -23.68 8.04
C GLN A 198 -5.99 -22.66 9.15
N SER A 199 -5.06 -22.92 10.07
CA SER A 199 -4.73 -21.98 11.15
C SER A 199 -3.70 -20.92 10.75
N LYS A 200 -2.98 -21.12 9.63
CA LYS A 200 -1.92 -20.23 9.14
C LYS A 200 -1.69 -20.37 7.65
N VAL A 201 -1.25 -19.29 7.02
CA VAL A 201 -0.74 -19.26 5.66
C VAL A 201 0.65 -19.89 5.60
N ASP A 202 0.81 -20.82 4.66
CA ASP A 202 2.09 -21.49 4.44
C ASP A 202 3.18 -20.49 4.03
N GLY A 203 4.41 -20.79 4.45
CA GLY A 203 5.55 -19.90 4.23
C GLY A 203 5.90 -19.69 2.75
N LYS A 204 5.50 -20.60 1.83
CA LYS A 204 5.77 -20.41 0.40
C LYS A 204 4.86 -19.33 -0.17
N THR A 205 3.57 -19.36 0.18
CA THR A 205 2.62 -18.33 -0.23
C THR A 205 3.03 -16.94 0.28
N ILE A 206 3.40 -16.84 1.57
CA ILE A 206 3.94 -15.57 2.12
C ILE A 206 5.22 -15.16 1.39
N LYS A 207 6.18 -16.08 1.20
CA LYS A 207 7.42 -15.75 0.47
C LYS A 207 7.13 -15.27 -0.95
N SER A 208 6.22 -15.91 -1.68
CA SER A 208 5.85 -15.48 -3.03
C SER A 208 5.21 -14.09 -3.04
N PHE A 209 4.38 -13.76 -2.04
CA PHE A 209 3.87 -12.40 -1.87
C PHE A 209 5.01 -11.39 -1.64
N HIS A 210 5.95 -11.72 -0.75
CA HIS A 210 7.14 -10.89 -0.50
C HIS A 210 7.98 -10.70 -1.77
N ASP A 211 8.30 -11.79 -2.47
CA ASP A 211 9.08 -11.77 -3.71
C ASP A 211 8.41 -10.85 -4.75
N ILE A 212 7.08 -10.92 -4.91
CA ILE A 212 6.33 -10.03 -5.82
C ILE A 212 6.42 -8.57 -5.36
N LEU A 213 6.23 -8.31 -4.07
CA LEU A 213 6.29 -6.96 -3.52
C LEU A 213 7.67 -6.31 -3.74
N PHE A 214 8.76 -7.02 -3.44
CA PHE A 214 10.12 -6.47 -3.58
C PHE A 214 10.65 -6.46 -5.02
N SER A 215 10.25 -7.41 -5.87
CA SER A 215 10.71 -7.49 -7.27
C SER A 215 10.05 -6.49 -8.21
N SER A 216 8.87 -5.98 -7.86
CA SER A 216 8.06 -5.12 -8.75
C SER A 216 8.53 -3.65 -8.79
N HIS A 217 9.73 -3.33 -8.29
CA HIS A 217 10.23 -1.96 -8.11
C HIS A 217 9.21 -1.08 -7.36
N LEU A 218 8.38 -1.70 -6.51
CA LEU A 218 7.58 -1.04 -5.49
C LEU A 218 8.55 -0.61 -4.39
N ASN A 219 9.46 0.32 -4.73
CA ASN A 219 10.34 0.92 -3.74
C ASN A 219 9.41 1.61 -2.73
N PHE A 220 9.25 1.01 -1.56
CA PHE A 220 8.81 1.71 -0.36
C PHE A 220 9.64 2.99 -0.29
N TYR A 221 9.00 4.16 -0.43
CA TYR A 221 9.57 5.50 -0.33
C TYR A 221 11.11 5.57 -0.19
N ASN A 222 11.85 5.44 -1.30
CA ASN A 222 13.33 5.54 -1.35
C ASN A 222 14.15 4.55 -0.51
N ALA A 223 13.54 3.58 0.16
CA ALA A 223 14.27 2.57 0.87
C ALA A 223 14.89 1.59 -0.15
N GLN A 224 16.21 1.50 -0.14
CA GLN A 224 16.93 0.28 -0.51
C GLN A 224 16.52 -0.83 0.47
N THR A 225 15.24 -1.23 0.45
CA THR A 225 14.72 -2.32 1.27
C THR A 225 15.25 -3.60 0.69
N ALA A 226 16.43 -4.01 1.13
CA ALA A 226 16.87 -5.37 0.92
C ALA A 226 15.84 -6.31 1.58
N GLU A 227 15.59 -7.46 0.96
CA GLU A 227 14.75 -8.57 1.47
C GLU A 227 15.09 -8.98 2.92
N ASN A 228 16.25 -8.52 3.42
CA ASN A 228 16.86 -8.78 4.71
C ASN A 228 16.92 -7.57 5.69
N GLN A 229 16.05 -6.54 5.56
CA GLN A 229 15.95 -5.44 6.53
C GLN A 229 14.58 -5.35 7.24
N GLN A 230 14.61 -4.99 8.53
CA GLN A 230 13.41 -4.59 9.27
C GLN A 230 12.92 -3.22 8.76
N ASN A 231 11.61 -3.05 8.65
CA ASN A 231 11.00 -1.78 8.23
C ASN A 231 9.93 -1.33 9.21
N ASP A 232 9.49 -0.09 9.02
CA ASP A 232 8.40 0.54 9.75
C ASP A 232 7.04 -0.04 9.29
N ALA A 233 6.24 -0.54 10.23
CA ALA A 233 4.91 -1.08 9.93
C ALA A 233 3.91 0.02 9.51
N GLN A 234 4.05 1.25 10.02
CA GLN A 234 3.21 2.38 9.59
C GLN A 234 3.49 2.75 8.14
N GLU A 235 4.75 2.72 7.70
CA GLU A 235 5.08 2.89 6.29
C GLU A 235 4.37 1.81 5.46
N GLY A 236 4.36 0.57 5.95
CA GLY A 236 3.58 -0.55 5.39
C GLY A 236 2.10 -0.20 5.18
N VAL A 237 1.48 0.34 6.23
CA VAL A 237 0.08 0.75 6.24
C VAL A 237 -0.18 1.86 5.22
N ASN A 238 0.61 2.94 5.25
CA ASN A 238 0.48 4.06 4.32
C ASN A 238 0.62 3.60 2.87
N TYR A 239 1.63 2.78 2.61
CA TYR A 239 1.93 2.28 1.28
C TYR A 239 0.75 1.52 0.66
N ILE A 240 0.16 0.58 1.40
CA ILE A 240 -0.97 -0.21 0.90
C ILE A 240 -2.22 0.66 0.73
N LEU A 241 -2.53 1.53 1.71
CA LEU A 241 -3.72 2.40 1.62
C LEU A 241 -3.63 3.42 0.49
N ASP A 242 -2.44 4.00 0.26
CA ASP A 242 -2.20 4.92 -0.86
C ASP A 242 -2.46 4.23 -2.21
N ARG A 243 -2.02 2.97 -2.35
CA ARG A 243 -2.18 2.16 -3.57
C ARG A 243 -3.61 1.66 -3.78
N LEU A 244 -4.38 1.54 -2.70
CA LEU A 244 -5.81 1.26 -2.75
C LEU A 244 -6.66 2.51 -2.91
N ASP A 245 -6.03 3.69 -2.98
CA ASP A 245 -6.69 5.00 -3.04
C ASP A 245 -7.68 5.15 -1.87
N MET A 246 -7.15 4.91 -0.66
CA MET A 246 -7.85 5.02 0.61
C MET A 246 -7.23 6.15 1.44
N LYS A 247 -7.24 7.34 0.85
CA LYS A 247 -6.75 8.59 1.45
C LYS A 247 -7.92 9.53 1.75
N PHE A 248 -7.68 10.52 2.60
CA PHE A 248 -8.63 11.59 2.87
C PHE A 248 -7.97 12.97 2.81
N PRO A 249 -8.71 14.04 2.45
CA PRO A 249 -8.19 15.40 2.45
C PRO A 249 -7.88 15.87 3.87
N PHE A 250 -6.66 16.37 4.05
CA PHE A 250 -6.16 16.95 5.28
C PHE A 250 -5.65 18.35 5.00
N VAL A 251 -6.09 19.33 5.79
CA VAL A 251 -5.81 20.75 5.57
C VAL A 251 -5.04 21.30 6.75
N GLN A 252 -3.89 21.87 6.45
CA GLN A 252 -3.13 22.69 7.38
C GLN A 252 -3.46 24.16 7.13
N GLU A 253 -3.97 24.83 8.15
CA GLU A 253 -4.19 26.28 8.13
C GLU A 253 -3.04 26.96 8.88
N SER A 254 -2.35 27.87 8.19
CA SER A 254 -1.33 28.74 8.78
C SER A 254 -1.91 30.12 8.96
N ILE A 255 -1.96 30.60 10.20
CA ILE A 255 -2.53 31.90 10.58
C ILE A 255 -1.35 32.87 10.75
N PRO A 256 -1.10 33.77 9.79
CA PRO A 256 0.01 34.71 9.90
C PRO A 256 -0.37 35.93 10.74
N GLU A 257 0.62 36.70 11.18
CA GLU A 257 0.38 37.96 11.92
C GLU A 257 -0.43 38.98 11.11
N SER A 258 -0.38 38.91 9.78
CA SER A 258 -1.16 39.78 8.88
C SER A 258 -2.65 39.43 8.82
N GLY A 259 -3.11 38.34 9.44
CA GLY A 259 -4.52 37.92 9.51
C GLY A 259 -5.02 37.10 8.32
N ASN A 260 -4.35 37.15 7.16
CA ASN A 260 -4.76 36.36 5.98
C ASN A 260 -4.37 34.88 6.13
N ILE A 261 -5.33 34.05 6.53
CA ILE A 261 -5.15 32.60 6.69
C ILE A 261 -4.70 31.98 5.36
N ARG A 262 -3.67 31.14 5.43
CA ARG A 262 -3.19 30.34 4.30
C ARG A 262 -3.52 28.88 4.52
N GLU A 263 -4.21 28.27 3.58
CA GLU A 263 -4.51 26.85 3.62
C GLU A 263 -3.54 26.07 2.73
N ARG A 264 -3.10 24.92 3.21
CA ARG A 264 -2.44 23.89 2.40
C ARG A 264 -3.27 22.62 2.49
N LYS A 265 -3.88 22.23 1.37
CA LYS A 265 -4.61 20.96 1.25
C LYS A 265 -3.67 19.86 0.77
N THR A 266 -3.69 18.73 1.46
CA THR A 266 -2.95 17.51 1.11
C THR A 266 -3.87 16.31 1.27
N GLU A 267 -3.50 15.17 0.71
CA GLU A 267 -4.15 13.89 1.02
C GLU A 267 -3.25 13.08 1.95
N THR A 268 -3.85 12.33 2.86
CA THR A 268 -3.11 11.40 3.73
C THR A 268 -3.91 10.12 3.96
N SER A 269 -3.21 9.02 4.19
CA SER A 269 -3.79 7.75 4.63
C SER A 269 -3.84 7.62 6.15
N ALA A 270 -3.07 8.44 6.89
CA ALA A 270 -2.99 8.38 8.34
C ALA A 270 -2.76 9.76 8.99
N LEU A 271 -3.32 9.94 10.19
CA LEU A 271 -3.02 11.04 11.10
C LEU A 271 -1.81 10.66 11.97
N MET A 272 -0.90 11.60 12.21
CA MET A 272 0.28 11.36 13.05
C MET A 272 0.19 12.16 14.34
N ILE A 273 0.22 11.48 15.49
CA ILE A 273 0.30 12.07 16.83
C ILE A 273 1.75 12.06 17.29
N GLN A 274 2.26 13.23 17.66
CA GLN A 274 3.60 13.42 18.23
C GLN A 274 3.56 13.94 19.67
N ASP A 275 2.56 14.75 20.01
CA ASP A 275 2.36 15.32 21.34
C ASP A 275 1.33 14.49 22.12
N PHE A 276 1.84 13.53 22.89
CA PHE A 276 1.04 12.60 23.67
C PHE A 276 0.40 13.28 24.88
N LYS A 277 -0.93 13.19 24.98
CA LYS A 277 -1.70 13.59 26.17
C LYS A 277 -2.00 12.36 27.04
N PRO A 278 -2.48 12.56 28.30
CA PRO A 278 -2.74 11.45 29.22
C PRO A 278 -3.74 10.40 28.71
N THR A 279 -4.58 10.74 27.73
CA THR A 279 -5.48 9.79 27.06
C THR A 279 -5.34 9.87 25.55
N LEU A 280 -5.74 8.80 24.86
CA LEU A 280 -5.77 8.80 23.40
C LEU A 280 -6.74 9.84 22.85
N GLN A 281 -7.93 9.96 23.46
CA GLN A 281 -8.91 10.96 23.06
C GLN A 281 -8.32 12.38 23.16
N ALA A 282 -7.67 12.72 24.28
CA ALA A 282 -7.03 14.03 24.42
C ALA A 282 -5.89 14.24 23.42
N SER A 283 -5.18 13.17 23.04
CA SER A 283 -4.13 13.23 22.02
C SER A 283 -4.71 13.45 20.62
N ILE A 284 -5.85 12.82 20.30
CA ILE A 284 -6.61 13.04 19.06
C ILE A 284 -7.14 14.46 19.01
N ASP A 285 -7.77 14.94 20.08
CA ASP A 285 -8.30 16.32 20.15
C ASP A 285 -7.19 17.35 19.93
N ASN A 286 -6.03 17.12 20.55
CA ASN A 286 -4.87 18.00 20.44
C ASN A 286 -4.32 18.12 19.01
N LEU A 287 -4.55 17.15 18.12
CA LEU A 287 -4.18 17.28 16.70
C LEU A 287 -4.89 18.45 16.01
N PHE A 288 -6.09 18.80 16.46
CA PHE A 288 -6.95 19.77 15.82
C PHE A 288 -7.05 21.10 16.57
N VAL A 289 -6.37 21.20 17.72
CA VAL A 289 -6.22 22.44 18.47
C VAL A 289 -5.29 23.41 17.72
N GLU A 290 -5.55 24.70 17.87
CA GLU A 290 -4.67 25.75 17.37
C GLU A 290 -3.36 25.77 18.16
N ASP A 291 -2.27 25.37 17.51
CA ASP A 291 -0.90 25.48 18.02
C ASP A 291 -0.40 26.91 17.81
N LYS A 292 -0.31 27.67 18.92
CA LYS A 292 0.14 29.06 18.92
C LYS A 292 1.66 29.10 19.03
N HIS A 293 2.32 29.56 17.97
CA HIS A 293 3.76 29.80 18.01
C HIS A 293 4.11 31.01 18.87
N ASN A 294 5.19 30.88 19.64
CA ASN A 294 5.71 31.98 20.43
C ASN A 294 6.45 32.97 19.52
N PRO A 295 6.00 34.23 19.38
CA PRO A 295 6.64 35.21 18.50
C PRO A 295 8.07 35.58 18.92
N LYS A 296 8.54 35.14 20.10
CA LYS A 296 9.91 35.34 20.57
C LYS A 296 10.88 34.23 20.15
N GLU A 297 10.40 33.15 19.54
CA GLU A 297 11.25 32.02 19.12
C GLU A 297 12.24 32.39 17.99
N PRO A 298 13.39 31.70 17.93
CA PRO A 298 14.44 31.98 16.94
C PRO A 298 13.94 31.92 15.49
N GLU A 299 13.03 30.98 15.18
CA GLU A 299 12.48 30.85 13.82
C GLU A 299 11.65 32.08 13.44
N ALA A 300 10.80 32.57 14.34
CA ALA A 300 10.01 33.78 14.11
C ALA A 300 10.90 35.01 13.90
N LYS A 301 11.98 35.15 14.68
CA LYS A 301 12.98 36.22 14.50
C LYS A 301 13.71 36.13 13.16
N SER A 302 14.14 34.93 12.77
CA SER A 302 14.82 34.67 11.50
C SER A 302 13.93 35.01 10.30
N ARG A 303 12.64 34.62 10.35
CA ARG A 303 11.67 34.97 9.30
C ARG A 303 11.48 36.48 9.18
N ARG A 304 11.37 37.20 10.32
CA ARG A 304 11.28 38.67 10.31
C ARG A 304 12.52 39.33 9.71
N SER A 305 13.72 38.88 10.07
CA SER A 305 14.96 39.44 9.51
C SER A 305 15.13 39.16 8.01
N GLN A 306 14.46 38.12 7.49
CA GLN A 306 14.41 37.80 6.05
C GLN A 306 13.22 38.45 5.32
N GLY A 307 12.45 39.33 5.97
CA GLY A 307 11.24 39.93 5.37
C GLY A 307 10.12 38.93 5.08
N ARG A 308 10.16 37.74 5.69
CA ARG A 308 9.17 36.67 5.49
C ARG A 308 8.03 36.80 6.51
N THR A 309 6.83 36.42 6.08
CA THR A 309 5.66 36.39 6.96
C THR A 309 5.87 35.42 8.13
N VAL A 310 5.60 35.90 9.34
CA VAL A 310 5.61 35.11 10.58
C VAL A 310 4.26 34.43 10.74
N ILE A 311 4.29 33.13 11.03
CA ILE A 311 3.11 32.34 11.33
C ILE A 311 2.89 32.44 12.85
N LYS A 312 1.73 32.95 13.26
CA LYS A 312 1.33 33.09 14.68
C LYS A 312 0.75 31.79 15.22
N ALA A 313 0.02 31.07 14.39
CA ALA A 313 -0.55 29.79 14.78
C ALA A 313 -0.73 28.86 13.59
N LYS A 314 -0.77 27.56 13.86
CA LYS A 314 -1.17 26.52 12.92
C LYS A 314 -2.33 25.73 13.51
N ARG A 315 -3.24 25.27 12.66
CA ARG A 315 -4.26 24.29 13.05
C ARG A 315 -4.54 23.35 11.90
N PHE A 316 -5.06 22.18 12.23
CA PHE A 316 -5.36 21.15 11.25
C PHE A 316 -6.86 20.87 11.21
N LYS A 317 -7.35 20.45 10.05
CA LYS A 317 -8.71 19.94 9.85
C LYS A 317 -8.71 18.84 8.79
N ILE A 318 -9.70 17.98 8.85
CA ILE A 318 -10.08 17.05 7.80
C ILE A 318 -11.15 17.74 6.96
N ASP A 319 -10.99 17.71 5.65
CA ASP A 319 -11.92 18.33 4.70
C ASP A 319 -12.66 17.24 3.90
N GLY A 320 -13.89 17.52 3.50
CA GLY A 320 -14.74 16.56 2.79
C GLY A 320 -15.40 15.50 3.69
N GLU A 321 -15.81 14.40 3.06
CA GLU A 321 -16.53 13.32 3.73
C GLU A 321 -15.64 12.56 4.73
N PRO A 322 -16.13 12.26 5.95
CA PRO A 322 -15.36 11.51 6.92
C PRO A 322 -15.04 10.11 6.40
N PRO A 323 -13.75 9.71 6.43
CA PRO A 323 -13.33 8.43 5.87
C PRO A 323 -13.97 7.27 6.64
N GLU A 324 -14.25 6.16 5.98
CA GLU A 324 -14.84 5.00 6.65
C GLU A 324 -13.85 4.33 7.62
N LEU A 325 -12.55 4.39 7.29
CA LEU A 325 -11.44 3.96 8.14
C LEU A 325 -10.57 5.18 8.48
N MET A 326 -10.32 5.39 9.76
CA MET A 326 -9.38 6.39 10.25
C MET A 326 -8.11 5.67 10.71
N VAL A 327 -6.95 6.07 10.20
CA VAL A 327 -5.66 5.54 10.68
C VAL A 327 -4.96 6.59 11.51
N VAL A 328 -4.46 6.19 12.68
CA VAL A 328 -3.67 7.04 13.57
C VAL A 328 -2.34 6.36 13.87
N HIS A 329 -1.25 7.05 13.56
CA HIS A 329 0.11 6.68 13.90
C HIS A 329 0.56 7.43 15.16
N LEU A 330 1.07 6.71 16.16
CA LEU A 330 1.76 7.30 17.30
C LEU A 330 3.25 7.38 16.98
N ASN A 331 3.74 8.57 16.65
CA ASN A 331 5.17 8.77 16.41
C ASN A 331 5.92 8.79 17.75
N ARG A 332 6.41 7.60 18.15
CA ARG A 332 7.11 7.36 19.42
C ARG A 332 8.57 7.77 19.41
N VAL A 333 9.09 8.25 18.28
CA VAL A 333 10.50 8.61 18.12
C VAL A 333 10.64 10.12 18.23
N HIS A 334 11.41 10.59 19.21
CA HIS A 334 11.73 12.00 19.35
C HIS A 334 13.21 12.19 19.67
N TYR A 335 13.75 13.33 19.26
CA TYR A 335 15.12 13.71 19.57
C TYR A 335 15.14 14.44 20.92
N ASP A 336 15.85 13.88 21.90
CA ASP A 336 16.13 14.59 23.14
C ASP A 336 17.38 15.45 22.96
N GLU A 337 17.17 16.76 22.79
CA GLU A 337 18.22 17.75 22.65
C GLU A 337 19.14 17.82 23.88
N ARG A 338 18.62 17.59 25.09
CA ARG A 338 19.41 17.64 26.33
C ARG A 338 20.34 16.44 26.45
N ALA A 339 19.86 15.27 26.04
CA ALA A 339 20.64 14.04 26.04
C ALA A 339 21.47 13.84 24.75
N ASN A 340 21.23 14.66 23.72
CA ASN A 340 21.79 14.51 22.38
C ASN A 340 21.59 13.10 21.82
N GLN A 341 20.39 12.54 22.03
CA GLN A 341 20.05 11.15 21.74
C GLN A 341 18.61 11.03 21.23
N ILE A 342 18.39 10.07 20.33
CA ILE A 342 17.03 9.68 19.93
C ILE A 342 16.42 8.85 21.06
N ARG A 343 15.24 9.26 21.52
CA ARG A 343 14.43 8.53 22.50
C ARG A 343 13.23 7.88 21.83
N TYR A 344 12.81 6.77 22.42
CA TYR A 344 11.66 5.99 22.02
C TYR A 344 10.74 5.80 23.22
N ASP A 345 9.51 6.28 23.12
CA ASP A 345 8.51 6.11 24.18
C ASP A 345 7.97 4.68 24.15
N LYS A 346 8.46 3.86 25.08
CA LYS A 346 8.16 2.42 25.13
C LYS A 346 6.73 2.12 25.56
N GLU A 347 6.16 2.93 26.44
CA GLU A 347 4.82 2.71 26.99
C GLU A 347 3.97 3.96 26.89
N MET A 348 2.75 3.77 26.38
CA MET A 348 1.68 4.75 26.50
C MET A 348 0.62 4.17 27.43
N LEU A 349 0.37 4.86 28.54
CA LEU A 349 -0.68 4.48 29.48
C LEU A 349 -2.03 4.93 28.91
N PHE A 350 -2.85 3.96 28.50
CA PHE A 350 -4.25 4.19 28.15
C PHE A 350 -5.09 3.67 29.31
N SER A 351 -5.81 4.57 30.00
CA SER A 351 -6.73 4.19 31.07
C SER A 351 -8.17 4.19 30.54
N ASN A 352 -8.49 3.22 29.70
CA ASN A 352 -9.85 2.94 29.30
C ASN A 352 -10.31 1.67 30.05
N LYS A 353 -11.58 1.61 30.44
CA LYS A 353 -12.18 0.68 31.41
C LYS A 353 -13.29 -0.22 30.80
N SER A 354 -13.73 -0.02 29.56
CA SER A 354 -14.88 -0.71 28.96
C SER A 354 -14.83 -0.84 27.43
N ASP A 355 -15.59 -1.75 26.82
CA ASP A 355 -15.70 -1.88 25.35
C ASP A 355 -16.29 -0.63 24.66
N GLU A 356 -17.09 0.18 25.38
CA GLU A 356 -17.54 1.50 24.91
C GLU A 356 -16.38 2.50 24.87
N ASP A 357 -15.33 2.27 25.66
CA ASP A 357 -14.15 3.13 25.74
C ASP A 357 -13.18 2.88 24.56
N LEU A 358 -13.51 1.96 23.65
CA LEU A 358 -12.83 1.81 22.36
C LEU A 358 -13.45 2.68 21.25
N ILE A 359 -14.45 3.50 21.57
CA ILE A 359 -15.02 4.50 20.67
C ILE A 359 -14.39 5.86 20.96
N PHE A 360 -13.85 6.48 19.92
CA PHE A 360 -13.18 7.77 19.97
C PHE A 360 -13.91 8.79 19.11
N ASP A 361 -13.93 10.03 19.58
CA ASP A 361 -14.53 11.15 18.89
C ASP A 361 -13.48 11.88 18.04
N PHE A 362 -13.72 11.97 16.74
CA PHE A 362 -12.89 12.71 15.79
C PHE A 362 -13.57 14.02 15.33
N SER A 363 -14.69 14.42 15.94
CA SER A 363 -15.47 15.60 15.53
C SER A 363 -14.65 16.89 15.53
N ALA A 364 -13.66 17.00 16.43
CA ALA A 364 -12.74 18.15 16.48
C ALA A 364 -11.98 18.36 15.16
N GLY A 365 -11.78 17.30 14.37
CA GLY A 365 -11.13 17.35 13.06
C GLY A 365 -12.02 17.89 11.95
N PHE A 366 -13.33 17.88 12.11
CA PHE A 366 -14.28 18.31 11.09
C PHE A 366 -14.82 19.71 11.39
N ARG A 367 -15.36 20.37 10.35
CA ARG A 367 -15.93 21.73 10.44
C ARG A 367 -17.40 21.78 9.99
N ASP A 368 -18.06 20.63 9.99
CA ASP A 368 -19.45 20.46 9.60
C ASP A 368 -20.42 20.48 10.79
N GLY A 369 -19.91 20.54 12.02
CA GLY A 369 -20.69 20.53 13.25
C GLY A 369 -21.37 19.19 13.55
N LYS A 370 -20.97 18.11 12.87
CA LYS A 370 -21.53 16.77 13.07
C LYS A 370 -20.64 15.93 13.99
N THR A 371 -21.23 14.88 14.54
CA THR A 371 -20.51 13.92 15.39
C THR A 371 -19.85 12.84 14.53
N HIS A 372 -18.55 12.67 14.68
CA HIS A 372 -17.75 11.70 13.93
C HIS A 372 -17.04 10.74 14.87
N ARG A 373 -17.74 9.66 15.26
CA ARG A 373 -17.21 8.64 16.17
C ARG A 373 -16.65 7.44 15.44
N TYR A 374 -15.56 6.89 15.96
CA TYR A 374 -14.86 5.76 15.38
C TYR A 374 -14.48 4.74 16.45
N ARG A 375 -14.70 3.45 16.19
CA ARG A 375 -14.31 2.34 17.07
C ARG A 375 -12.94 1.82 16.68
N LEU A 376 -12.05 1.62 17.64
CA LEU A 376 -10.78 0.94 17.42
C LEU A 376 -11.04 -0.54 17.10
N GLU A 377 -10.60 -0.99 15.92
CA GLU A 377 -10.84 -2.36 15.44
C GLU A 377 -9.54 -3.13 15.18
N ALA A 378 -8.42 -2.42 15.00
CA ALA A 378 -7.13 -3.06 14.83
C ALA A 378 -5.98 -2.11 15.19
N TYR A 379 -4.86 -2.66 15.64
CA TYR A 379 -3.62 -1.91 15.81
C TYR A 379 -2.38 -2.79 15.68
N THR A 380 -1.26 -2.17 15.33
CA THR A 380 0.06 -2.77 15.47
C THR A 380 0.67 -2.37 16.80
N SER A 381 1.44 -3.28 17.36
CA SER A 381 2.24 -3.10 18.56
C SER A 381 3.70 -3.34 18.20
N GLN A 382 4.59 -2.49 18.72
CA GLN A 382 6.03 -2.60 18.50
C GLN A 382 6.74 -2.85 19.82
N SER A 383 7.42 -3.99 19.91
CA SER A 383 8.39 -4.27 20.97
C SER A 383 9.81 -3.99 20.47
N GLY A 384 10.69 -3.46 21.31
CA GLY A 384 12.08 -3.11 20.93
C GLY A 384 12.36 -1.61 20.99
N GLY A 385 13.22 -1.12 20.09
CA GLY A 385 13.62 0.29 20.01
C GLY A 385 13.72 0.79 18.57
N VAL A 386 14.29 1.98 18.39
CA VAL A 386 14.34 2.68 17.09
C VAL A 386 15.11 1.90 16.02
N SER A 387 16.18 1.19 16.41
CA SER A 387 17.05 0.45 15.49
C SER A 387 16.57 -0.96 15.16
N GLY A 388 15.48 -1.41 15.79
CA GLY A 388 14.93 -2.73 15.54
C GLY A 388 14.00 -3.20 16.64
N GLY A 389 13.12 -4.12 16.26
CA GLY A 389 12.06 -4.61 17.12
C GLY A 389 11.27 -5.76 16.50
N HIS A 390 10.15 -6.07 17.13
CA HIS A 390 9.20 -7.04 16.64
C HIS A 390 7.80 -6.45 16.65
N TYR A 391 7.15 -6.51 15.48
CA TYR A 391 5.78 -6.05 15.32
C TYR A 391 4.80 -7.20 15.52
N THR A 392 3.74 -6.92 16.26
CA THR A 392 2.57 -7.79 16.38
C THR A 392 1.33 -7.02 15.98
N ALA A 393 0.31 -7.71 15.48
CA ALA A 393 -0.98 -7.11 15.20
C ALA A 393 -2.02 -7.58 16.21
N TYR A 394 -2.92 -6.69 16.55
CA TYR A 394 -4.10 -6.97 17.34
C TYR A 394 -5.31 -6.58 16.53
N VAL A 395 -6.23 -7.52 16.35
CA VAL A 395 -7.41 -7.33 15.49
C VAL A 395 -8.66 -7.78 16.22
N HIS A 396 -9.70 -6.97 16.13
CA HIS A 396 -11.03 -7.31 16.57
C HIS A 396 -11.79 -8.00 15.43
N ARG A 397 -12.34 -9.19 15.71
CA ARG A 397 -13.17 -9.95 14.79
C ARG A 397 -14.37 -10.55 15.51
N GLY A 398 -15.55 -10.29 14.97
CA GLY A 398 -16.80 -10.69 15.61
C GLY A 398 -16.95 -9.99 16.96
N LYS A 399 -16.78 -10.75 18.05
CA LYS A 399 -16.84 -10.27 19.44
C LYS A 399 -15.53 -10.48 20.21
N LYS A 400 -14.45 -10.80 19.51
CA LYS A 400 -13.20 -11.27 20.10
C LYS A 400 -12.02 -10.48 19.58
N TRP A 401 -11.03 -10.30 20.45
CA TRP A 401 -9.73 -9.75 20.08
C TRP A 401 -8.73 -10.87 19.86
N TYR A 402 -7.88 -10.70 18.86
CA TYR A 402 -6.83 -11.65 18.52
C TYR A 402 -5.48 -10.94 18.43
N CYS A 403 -4.48 -11.49 19.10
CA CYS A 403 -3.07 -11.17 18.89
C CYS A 403 -2.53 -12.07 17.78
N ALA A 404 -2.20 -11.47 16.65
CA ALA A 404 -1.50 -12.07 15.53
C ALA A 404 0.01 -11.77 15.65
N ASN A 405 0.75 -12.76 16.13
CA ASN A 405 2.19 -12.73 16.22
C ASN A 405 2.76 -13.70 15.18
N ASP A 406 3.00 -13.19 13.96
CA ASP A 406 3.36 -13.97 12.80
C ASP A 406 2.42 -15.17 12.60
N SER A 407 2.94 -16.39 12.65
CA SER A 407 2.17 -17.63 12.45
C SER A 407 1.31 -18.01 13.65
N THR A 408 1.46 -17.30 14.77
CA THR A 408 0.76 -17.61 16.03
C THR A 408 -0.39 -16.64 16.23
N ILE A 409 -1.62 -17.18 16.25
CA ILE A 409 -2.84 -16.44 16.53
C ILE A 409 -3.37 -16.85 17.89
N ARG A 410 -3.51 -15.89 18.81
CA ARG A 410 -4.09 -16.11 20.15
C ARG A 410 -5.26 -15.18 20.37
N GLU A 411 -6.36 -15.73 20.88
CA GLU A 411 -7.44 -14.91 21.43
C GLU A 411 -6.91 -14.19 22.67
N VAL A 412 -7.23 -12.91 22.80
CA VAL A 412 -6.78 -12.05 23.89
C VAL A 412 -7.94 -11.23 24.41
N SER A 413 -7.78 -10.68 25.62
CA SER A 413 -8.70 -9.66 26.12
C SER A 413 -8.61 -8.38 25.27
N PRO A 414 -9.60 -7.48 25.37
CA PRO A 414 -9.52 -6.17 24.75
C PRO A 414 -8.21 -5.44 25.08
N PRO A 415 -7.77 -4.51 24.21
CA PRO A 415 -6.41 -3.96 24.16
C PRO A 415 -5.92 -3.38 25.50
N GLU A 416 -6.86 -2.82 26.27
CA GLU A 416 -6.68 -2.20 27.58
C GLU A 416 -6.00 -3.11 28.61
N LYS A 417 -6.17 -4.44 28.49
CA LYS A 417 -5.62 -5.41 29.44
C LYS A 417 -4.32 -6.06 28.99
N VAL A 418 -3.89 -5.84 27.75
CA VAL A 418 -2.92 -6.73 27.09
C VAL A 418 -1.66 -6.00 26.63
N ASP A 419 -1.76 -4.77 26.11
CA ASP A 419 -0.59 -4.11 25.51
C ASP A 419 -0.62 -2.57 25.62
N LYS A 420 0.50 -1.97 26.01
CA LYS A 420 0.71 -0.50 26.10
C LYS A 420 1.58 0.05 24.96
N SER A 421 1.92 -0.79 23.99
CA SER A 421 2.87 -0.49 22.91
C SER A 421 2.23 -0.21 21.54
N PHE A 422 1.01 0.35 21.54
CA PHE A 422 0.31 0.85 20.34
C PHE A 422 1.19 1.70 19.41
N TYR A 423 1.31 1.31 18.15
CA TYR A 423 2.13 2.01 17.17
C TYR A 423 1.29 2.61 16.05
N SER A 424 0.59 1.78 15.28
CA SER A 424 -0.40 2.18 14.28
C SER A 424 -1.78 1.66 14.67
N MET A 425 -2.81 2.48 14.60
CA MET A 425 -4.18 2.13 14.99
C MET A 425 -5.13 2.41 13.83
N VAL A 426 -6.05 1.49 13.57
CA VAL A 426 -7.08 1.62 12.55
C VAL A 426 -8.45 1.56 13.22
N PHE A 427 -9.20 2.65 13.04
CA PHE A 427 -10.54 2.82 13.58
C PHE A 427 -11.57 2.74 12.46
N LYS A 428 -12.71 2.12 12.74
CA LYS A 428 -13.85 2.05 11.84
C LYS A 428 -14.92 3.04 12.29
N ARG A 429 -15.47 3.80 11.34
CA ARG A 429 -16.56 4.75 11.62
C ARG A 429 -17.75 4.01 12.24
N VAL A 430 -18.30 4.55 13.31
CA VAL A 430 -19.54 4.07 13.92
C VAL A 430 -20.70 4.68 13.13
N SER A 431 -21.53 3.85 12.51
CA SER A 431 -22.75 4.32 11.84
C SER A 431 -23.72 4.90 12.86
N GLU A 432 -24.39 6.01 12.53
CA GLU A 432 -25.42 6.63 13.40
C GLU A 432 -26.68 5.75 13.60
N ASN A 433 -26.78 4.61 12.90
CA ASN A 433 -27.85 3.65 13.08
C ASN A 433 -27.36 2.48 13.96
N GLY A 434 -27.69 2.54 15.25
CA GLY A 434 -27.49 1.48 16.23
C GLY A 434 -27.36 2.04 17.64
#